data_AF-A0A9W6F8T3-F1
#
_entry.id   AF-A0A9W6F8T3-F1
#
_cell.length_a   1.000
_cell.length_b   1.000
_cell.length_c   1.000
_cell.angle_alpha   90.00
_cell.angle_beta   90.00
_cell.angle_gamma   90.00
#
_symmetry.space_group_name_H-M   'P 1'
#
loop_
_entity.id
_entity.type
_entity.pdbx_description
1 polymer ?
#
loop_
_entity_poly.entity_id
_entity_poly.type
_entity_poly.pdbx_seq_one_letter_code
_entity_poly.pdbx_strand_id
1 'polypeptide(L)'
;MTSVLSERLSWDEIKELVHRGKTSDIDAFGVLGRCEADLFSYRAHRAKILETYASVTDELRSRLFGAPLVKQEQNGGKLAVDTASDTTASERYVLVMANEFPYYVDRNIAHINIWCSNGALSDETVEQLIVERLPSETAEYVWFVNPPQYQSIRAIWHCHVFVRNLKPTALVAKPGEAELWN
;
A
#
# COMPACT_ATOMS: atom_id res chain seq x y z
N MET A 1 16.02 -0.12 -4.61
CA MET A 1 16.27 0.34 -3.22
C MET A 1 15.40 1.57 -3.00
N THR A 2 14.68 1.66 -1.89
CA THR A 2 13.92 2.87 -1.52
C THR A 2 14.89 3.92 -0.98
N SER A 3 14.77 5.17 -1.39
CA SER A 3 15.65 6.26 -0.93
C SER A 3 15.45 6.58 0.55
N VAL A 4 16.54 6.93 1.23
CA VAL A 4 16.51 7.50 2.59
C VAL A 4 16.52 9.01 2.45
N LEU A 5 15.49 9.68 2.98
CA LEU A 5 15.31 11.12 2.86
C LEU A 5 15.63 11.83 4.19
N SER A 6 16.37 12.93 4.11
CA SER A 6 16.63 13.84 5.24
C SER A 6 15.55 14.90 5.39
N GLU A 7 14.85 15.24 4.31
CA GLU A 7 13.82 16.28 4.26
C GLU A 7 12.51 15.72 3.69
N ARG A 8 11.39 16.34 4.09
CA ARG A 8 10.07 15.94 3.63
C ARG A 8 9.86 16.45 2.21
N LEU A 9 9.32 15.60 1.35
CA LEU A 9 8.88 16.02 0.02
C LEU A 9 7.61 16.86 0.12
N SER A 10 7.64 18.01 -0.53
CA SER A 10 6.51 18.91 -0.68
C SER A 10 5.48 18.38 -1.69
N TRP A 11 4.30 19.00 -1.69
CA TRP A 11 3.22 18.63 -2.61
C TRP A 11 3.62 18.75 -4.09
N ASP A 12 4.34 19.82 -4.44
CA ASP A 12 4.73 20.07 -5.83
C ASP A 12 5.81 19.09 -6.30
N GLU A 13 6.77 18.75 -5.44
CA GLU A 13 7.77 17.71 -5.72
C GLU A 13 7.12 16.35 -5.94
N ILE A 14 6.14 15.97 -5.12
CA ILE A 14 5.41 14.70 -5.28
C ILE A 14 4.67 14.67 -6.62
N LYS A 15 3.95 15.74 -6.97
CA LYS A 15 3.26 15.83 -8.27
C LYS A 15 4.24 15.68 -9.42
N GLU A 16 5.38 16.35 -9.36
CA GLU A 16 6.42 16.27 -10.39
C GLU A 16 7.00 14.85 -10.49
N LEU A 17 7.37 14.24 -9.36
CA LEU A 17 7.93 12.89 -9.32
C LEU A 17 6.94 11.84 -9.86
N VAL A 18 5.66 11.92 -9.47
CA VAL A 18 4.63 11.01 -9.98
C VAL A 18 4.38 11.25 -11.47
N HIS A 19 4.34 12.50 -11.92
CA HIS A 19 4.16 12.83 -13.33
C HIS A 19 5.32 12.29 -14.19
N ARG A 20 6.57 12.53 -13.78
CA ARG A 20 7.77 12.00 -14.44
C ARG A 20 7.79 10.48 -14.43
N GLY A 21 7.52 9.88 -13.27
CA GLY A 21 7.42 8.43 -13.07
C GLY A 21 6.46 7.75 -14.05
N LYS A 22 5.35 8.41 -14.37
CA LYS A 22 4.34 7.91 -15.31
C LYS A 22 4.65 8.18 -16.78
N THR A 23 5.44 9.20 -17.12
CA THR A 23 5.54 9.70 -18.50
C THR A 23 6.91 9.61 -19.14
N SER A 24 7.99 9.84 -18.41
CA SER A 24 9.30 10.10 -19.01
C SER A 24 10.48 9.47 -18.27
N ASP A 25 10.35 9.19 -16.97
CA ASP A 25 11.43 8.72 -16.13
C ASP A 25 10.89 7.84 -14.98
N ILE A 26 10.88 6.52 -15.21
CA ILE A 26 10.41 5.53 -14.24
C ILE A 26 11.23 5.54 -12.94
N ASP A 27 12.49 5.99 -12.98
CA ASP A 27 13.38 6.01 -11.83
C ASP A 27 13.06 7.18 -10.88
N ALA A 28 12.21 8.14 -11.30
CA ALA A 28 11.65 9.17 -10.42
C ALA A 28 10.89 8.55 -9.23
N PHE A 29 10.27 7.39 -9.39
CA PHE A 29 9.64 6.66 -8.28
C PHE A 29 10.66 6.19 -7.23
N GLY A 30 11.93 6.02 -7.59
CA GLY A 30 13.01 5.67 -6.66
C GLY A 30 13.34 6.79 -5.66
N VAL A 31 13.02 8.04 -5.99
CA VAL A 31 13.20 9.19 -5.09
C VAL A 31 12.20 9.16 -3.93
N LEU A 32 11.00 8.66 -4.18
CA LEU A 32 9.97 8.51 -3.16
C LEU A 32 10.46 7.54 -2.08
N GLY A 33 10.70 8.08 -0.88
CA GLY A 33 11.49 7.43 0.15
C GLY A 33 10.93 7.62 1.54
N ARG A 34 11.65 7.10 2.53
CA ARG A 34 11.34 7.24 3.96
C ARG A 34 12.50 7.91 4.67
N CYS A 35 12.25 8.51 5.83
CA CYS A 35 13.37 8.90 6.68
C CYS A 35 14.03 7.65 7.30
N GLU A 36 15.22 7.82 7.88
CA GLU A 36 16.00 6.72 8.45
C GLU A 36 15.23 5.97 9.55
N ALA A 37 14.58 6.71 10.46
CA ALA A 37 13.81 6.13 11.56
C ALA A 37 12.61 5.30 11.08
N ASP A 38 11.89 5.80 10.06
CA ASP A 38 10.75 5.09 9.47
C ASP A 38 11.21 3.86 8.69
N LEU A 39 12.34 3.95 7.98
CA LEU A 39 12.92 2.81 7.27
C LEU A 39 13.41 1.73 8.23
N PHE A 40 14.00 2.12 9.36
CA PHE A 40 14.37 1.19 10.43
C PHE A 40 13.14 0.47 10.98
N SER A 41 12.09 1.22 11.32
CA SER A 41 10.84 0.67 11.84
C SER A 41 10.17 -0.30 10.85
N TYR A 42 10.15 0.06 9.56
CA TYR A 42 9.68 -0.81 8.49
C TYR A 42 10.47 -2.13 8.41
N ARG A 43 11.81 -2.06 8.45
CA ARG A 43 12.67 -3.24 8.40
C ARG A 43 12.50 -4.14 9.62
N ALA A 44 12.42 -3.55 10.81
CA ALA A 44 12.20 -4.28 12.06
C ALA A 44 10.84 -4.98 12.07
N HIS A 45 9.78 -4.29 11.65
CA HIS A 45 8.46 -4.88 11.51
C HIS A 45 8.46 -6.05 10.52
N ARG A 46 9.08 -5.88 9.36
CA ARG A 46 9.22 -6.94 8.36
C ARG A 46 9.98 -8.15 8.89
N ALA A 47 11.05 -7.94 9.65
CA ALA A 47 11.81 -9.03 10.28
C ALA A 47 10.92 -9.82 11.24
N LYS A 48 10.15 -9.14 12.10
CA LYS A 48 9.22 -9.76 13.04
C LYS A 48 8.13 -10.58 12.35
N ILE A 49 7.58 -10.10 11.24
CA ILE A 49 6.62 -10.88 10.44
C ILE A 49 7.26 -12.21 10.02
N LEU A 50 8.50 -12.18 9.52
CA LEU A 50 9.18 -13.36 9.02
C LEU A 50 9.60 -14.36 10.10
N GLU A 51 9.50 -14.01 11.40
CA GLU A 51 9.65 -14.97 12.50
C GLU A 51 8.43 -15.89 12.61
N THR A 52 7.23 -15.39 12.28
CA THR A 52 5.96 -16.11 12.47
C THR A 52 5.36 -16.64 11.15
N TYR A 53 5.47 -15.84 10.09
CA TYR A 53 4.83 -16.11 8.79
C TYR A 53 5.86 -16.59 7.77
N ALA A 54 5.42 -17.46 6.87
CA ALA A 54 6.22 -17.98 5.77
C ALA A 54 6.67 -16.86 4.82
N SER A 55 5.84 -15.84 4.64
CA SER A 55 6.17 -14.62 3.92
C SER A 55 5.42 -13.40 4.44
N VAL A 56 5.86 -12.20 4.05
CA VAL A 56 5.12 -10.95 4.31
C VAL A 56 3.78 -10.93 3.57
N THR A 57 3.72 -11.55 2.39
CA THR A 57 2.47 -11.69 1.63
C THR A 57 1.44 -12.50 2.39
N ASP A 58 1.84 -13.59 3.06
CA ASP A 58 0.91 -14.42 3.83
C ASP A 58 0.30 -13.64 4.99
N GLU A 59 1.14 -12.87 5.70
CA GLU A 59 0.69 -11.99 6.78
C GLU A 59 -0.28 -10.93 6.26
N LEU A 60 0.06 -10.25 5.17
CA LEU A 60 -0.77 -9.19 4.60
C LEU A 60 -2.09 -9.74 4.05
N ARG A 61 -2.10 -10.87 3.36
CA ARG A 61 -3.35 -11.47 2.87
C ARG A 61 -4.29 -11.80 4.02
N SER A 62 -3.76 -12.42 5.07
CA SER A 62 -4.56 -12.78 6.23
C SER A 62 -5.05 -11.54 6.99
N ARG A 63 -4.15 -10.59 7.26
CA ARG A 63 -4.48 -9.39 8.04
C ARG A 63 -5.38 -8.40 7.31
N LEU A 64 -5.17 -8.20 6.01
CA LEU A 64 -5.93 -7.22 5.23
C LEU A 64 -7.27 -7.78 4.76
N PHE A 65 -7.32 -9.04 4.31
CA PHE A 65 -8.48 -9.63 3.65
C PHE A 65 -9.09 -10.82 4.40
N GLY A 66 -8.54 -11.23 5.53
CA GLY A 66 -9.06 -12.35 6.31
C GLY A 66 -8.74 -13.73 5.72
N ALA A 67 -7.73 -13.83 4.84
CA ALA A 67 -7.33 -15.12 4.28
C ALA A 67 -6.95 -16.13 5.39
N PRO A 68 -7.45 -17.38 5.34
CA PRO A 68 -7.16 -18.38 6.35
C PRO A 68 -5.69 -18.78 6.34
N LEU A 69 -5.15 -19.09 7.52
CA LEU A 69 -3.75 -19.50 7.70
C LEU A 69 -3.66 -20.95 8.16
N VAL A 70 -2.64 -21.64 7.66
CA VAL A 70 -2.26 -22.99 8.06
C VAL A 70 -0.78 -23.02 8.45
N LYS A 71 -0.44 -23.85 9.43
CA LYS A 71 0.97 -24.12 9.77
C LYS A 71 1.60 -25.02 8.72
N GLN A 72 2.76 -24.62 8.21
CA GLN A 72 3.55 -25.44 7.29
C GLN A 72 4.68 -26.15 8.04
N GLU A 73 4.48 -27.42 8.37
CA GLU A 73 5.48 -28.25 9.05
C GLU A 73 6.81 -28.31 8.28
N GLN A 74 6.75 -28.31 6.95
CA GLN A 74 7.94 -28.31 6.08
C GLN A 74 8.74 -27.00 6.11
N ASN A 75 8.15 -25.90 6.60
CA ASN A 75 8.78 -24.58 6.70
C ASN A 75 9.02 -24.18 8.16
N GLY A 76 9.40 -25.16 9.00
CA GLY A 76 9.68 -24.93 10.42
C GLY A 76 8.45 -24.50 11.23
N GLY A 77 7.23 -24.84 10.78
CA GLY A 77 5.98 -24.54 11.48
C GLY A 77 5.45 -23.12 11.30
N LYS A 78 6.00 -22.35 10.34
CA LYS A 78 5.53 -20.99 10.03
C LYS A 78 4.10 -20.98 9.46
N LEU A 79 3.38 -19.88 9.67
CA LEU A 79 2.04 -19.66 9.12
C LEU A 79 2.10 -19.24 7.67
N ALA A 80 1.34 -19.89 6.80
CA ALA A 80 1.15 -19.50 5.40
C ALA A 80 -0.34 -19.46 5.08
N VAL A 81 -0.75 -18.76 4.02
CA VAL A 81 -2.14 -18.80 3.55
C VAL A 81 -2.52 -20.21 3.14
N ASP A 82 -3.66 -20.69 3.63
CA ASP A 82 -4.27 -21.93 3.15
C ASP A 82 -4.94 -21.66 1.80
N THR A 83 -4.19 -21.88 0.73
CA THR A 83 -4.64 -21.61 -0.65
C THR A 83 -5.85 -22.45 -1.06
N ALA A 84 -6.10 -23.60 -0.41
CA ALA A 84 -7.27 -24.42 -0.70
C ALA A 84 -8.56 -23.81 -0.12
N SER A 85 -8.44 -23.00 0.93
CA SER A 85 -9.56 -22.37 1.64
C SER A 85 -9.64 -20.85 1.42
N ASP A 86 -8.68 -20.26 0.69
CA ASP A 86 -8.58 -18.81 0.47
C ASP A 86 -9.56 -18.32 -0.62
N THR A 87 -10.74 -17.86 -0.19
CA THR A 87 -11.73 -17.23 -1.09
C THR A 87 -11.37 -15.80 -1.49
N THR A 88 -10.46 -15.14 -0.77
CA THR A 88 -10.03 -13.76 -1.06
C THR A 88 -9.25 -13.67 -2.37
N ALA A 89 -8.70 -14.80 -2.83
CA ALA A 89 -8.02 -14.93 -4.10
C ALA A 89 -8.97 -15.02 -5.31
N SER A 90 -10.20 -15.52 -5.11
CA SER A 90 -11.20 -15.64 -6.17
C SER A 90 -12.10 -14.41 -6.27
N GLU A 91 -12.39 -13.78 -5.14
CA GLU A 91 -13.24 -12.58 -5.06
C GLU A 91 -12.38 -11.30 -5.04
N ARG A 92 -13.00 -10.17 -5.38
CA ARG A 92 -12.31 -8.88 -5.42
C ARG A 92 -12.66 -8.06 -4.19
N TYR A 93 -11.83 -8.17 -3.16
CA TYR A 93 -11.91 -7.31 -1.97
C TYR A 93 -11.02 -6.09 -2.15
N VAL A 94 -11.55 -4.91 -1.82
CA VAL A 94 -10.85 -3.63 -1.88
C VAL A 94 -10.74 -3.04 -0.48
N LEU A 95 -9.57 -2.50 -0.16
CA LEU A 95 -9.30 -1.83 1.11
C LEU A 95 -8.59 -0.50 0.88
N VAL A 96 -9.23 0.61 1.26
CA VAL A 96 -8.66 1.97 1.22
C VAL A 96 -8.21 2.35 2.62
N MET A 97 -6.90 2.34 2.88
CA MET A 97 -6.35 2.52 4.23
C MET A 97 -5.11 3.40 4.25
N ALA A 98 -4.81 4.02 5.40
CA ALA A 98 -3.55 4.74 5.57
C ALA A 98 -2.36 3.80 5.38
N ASN A 99 -1.31 4.25 4.71
CA ASN A 99 -0.08 3.47 4.59
C ASN A 99 0.60 3.39 5.97
N GLU A 100 0.77 2.18 6.50
CA GLU A 100 1.38 1.93 7.81
C GLU A 100 2.85 2.36 7.88
N PHE A 101 3.51 2.44 6.73
CA PHE A 101 4.89 2.91 6.59
C PHE A 101 4.91 4.00 5.52
N PRO A 102 4.39 5.20 5.82
CA PRO A 102 4.25 6.25 4.82
C PRO A 102 5.63 6.73 4.34
N TYR A 103 5.65 7.25 3.12
CA TYR A 103 6.80 7.99 2.61
C TYR A 103 6.99 9.31 3.36
N TYR A 104 8.21 9.83 3.34
CA TYR A 104 8.60 11.02 4.08
C TYR A 104 8.20 12.28 3.32
N VAL A 105 6.92 12.62 3.45
CA VAL A 105 6.25 13.74 2.78
C VAL A 105 5.77 14.77 3.79
N ASP A 106 5.36 15.96 3.34
CA ASP A 106 4.84 17.00 4.22
C ASP A 106 3.67 16.54 5.08
N ARG A 107 3.54 17.13 6.28
CA ARG A 107 2.59 16.69 7.30
C ARG A 107 1.12 16.83 6.90
N ASN A 108 0.83 17.71 5.96
CA ASN A 108 -0.51 17.92 5.42
C ASN A 108 -0.81 17.02 4.21
N ILE A 109 0.08 16.08 3.87
CA ILE A 109 -0.09 15.11 2.79
C ILE A 109 -0.34 13.74 3.42
N ALA A 110 -1.53 13.20 3.21
CA ALA A 110 -1.85 11.84 3.60
C ALA A 110 -1.30 10.87 2.56
N HIS A 111 -0.69 9.77 3.01
CA HIS A 111 -0.28 8.65 2.17
C HIS A 111 -1.22 7.48 2.43
N ILE A 112 -2.09 7.20 1.46
CA ILE A 112 -3.09 6.14 1.49
C ILE A 112 -2.67 5.03 0.53
N ASN A 113 -2.94 3.78 0.89
CA ASN A 113 -2.87 2.65 -0.03
C ASN A 113 -4.29 2.18 -0.37
N ILE A 114 -4.52 1.89 -1.64
CA ILE A 114 -5.69 1.12 -2.08
C ILE A 114 -5.18 -0.27 -2.42
N TRP A 115 -5.61 -1.27 -1.65
CA TRP A 115 -5.26 -2.68 -1.85
C TRP A 115 -6.40 -3.41 -2.56
N CYS A 116 -6.04 -4.36 -3.42
CA CYS A 116 -6.99 -5.26 -4.07
C CYS A 116 -6.53 -6.72 -3.89
N SER A 117 -7.41 -7.58 -3.39
CA SER A 117 -7.09 -8.99 -3.14
C SER A 117 -6.88 -9.79 -4.42
N ASN A 118 -7.59 -9.43 -5.49
CA ASN A 118 -7.60 -10.15 -6.75
C ASN A 118 -7.53 -9.22 -7.98
N GLY A 119 -6.34 -9.18 -8.57
CA GLY A 119 -6.06 -8.45 -9.80
C GLY A 119 -5.89 -6.94 -9.61
N ALA A 120 -5.47 -6.28 -10.69
CA ALA A 120 -5.39 -4.82 -10.74
C ALA A 120 -6.78 -4.20 -10.87
N LEU A 121 -6.98 -3.06 -10.20
CA LEU A 121 -8.14 -2.20 -10.47
C LEU A 121 -7.87 -1.37 -11.73
N SER A 122 -8.94 -0.98 -12.42
CA SER A 122 -8.83 0.00 -13.52
C SER A 122 -8.57 1.40 -12.97
N ASP A 123 -7.99 2.27 -13.78
CA ASP A 123 -7.74 3.66 -13.42
C ASP A 123 -9.06 4.35 -13.01
N GLU A 124 -10.16 4.12 -13.74
CA GLU A 124 -11.47 4.69 -13.43
C GLU A 124 -11.98 4.24 -12.06
N THR A 125 -11.75 2.96 -11.70
CA THR A 125 -12.15 2.42 -10.40
C THR A 125 -11.32 3.05 -9.28
N VAL A 126 -10.02 3.23 -9.49
CA VAL A 126 -9.14 3.90 -8.53
C VAL A 126 -9.58 5.35 -8.32
N GLU A 127 -9.83 6.08 -9.41
CA GLU A 127 -10.31 7.46 -9.37
C GLU A 127 -11.64 7.57 -8.62
N GLN A 128 -12.59 6.67 -8.90
CA GLN A 128 -13.87 6.61 -8.19
C GLN A 128 -13.67 6.41 -6.68
N LEU A 129 -12.85 5.44 -6.28
CA LEU A 129 -12.55 5.16 -4.87
C LEU A 129 -11.92 6.37 -4.17
N ILE A 130 -11.01 7.09 -4.83
CA ILE A 130 -10.39 8.29 -4.28
C ILE A 130 -11.44 9.38 -4.05
N VAL A 131 -12.27 9.67 -5.06
CA VAL A 131 -13.31 10.71 -4.97
C VAL A 131 -14.34 10.39 -3.88
N GLU A 132 -14.79 9.13 -3.81
CA GLU A 132 -15.82 8.72 -2.86
C GLU A 132 -15.32 8.65 -1.42
N ARG A 133 -14.08 8.16 -1.21
CA ARG A 133 -13.58 7.84 0.15
C ARG A 133 -12.59 8.84 0.70
N LEU A 134 -11.90 9.62 -0.13
CA LEU A 134 -10.80 10.48 0.29
C LEU A 134 -11.08 11.97 0.01
N PRO A 135 -12.20 12.52 0.52
CA PRO A 135 -12.49 13.94 0.35
C PRO A 135 -11.38 14.79 0.97
N SER A 136 -10.92 15.78 0.23
CA SER A 136 -9.89 16.73 0.68
C SER A 136 -10.38 18.17 0.59
N GLU A 137 -9.71 19.07 1.31
CA GLU A 137 -10.05 20.50 1.31
C GLU A 137 -9.73 21.17 -0.03
N THR A 138 -8.69 20.70 -0.72
CA THR A 138 -8.21 21.28 -1.98
C THR A 138 -8.65 20.51 -3.22
N ALA A 139 -9.27 19.33 -3.04
CA ALA A 139 -9.52 18.35 -4.10
C ALA A 139 -8.24 17.87 -4.83
N GLU A 140 -7.05 18.14 -4.27
CA GLU A 140 -5.78 17.72 -4.87
C GLU A 140 -5.38 16.31 -4.39
N TYR A 141 -5.17 15.41 -5.34
CA TYR A 141 -4.58 14.11 -5.11
C TYR A 141 -3.69 13.70 -6.30
N VAL A 142 -2.75 12.79 -6.06
CA VAL A 142 -2.07 12.02 -7.11
C VAL A 142 -1.96 10.58 -6.68
N TRP A 143 -1.98 9.65 -7.63
CA TRP A 143 -1.83 8.24 -7.33
C TRP A 143 -0.97 7.51 -8.35
N PHE A 144 -0.38 6.40 -7.96
CA PHE A 144 0.47 5.57 -8.81
C PHE A 144 0.61 4.15 -8.26
N VAL A 145 0.96 3.21 -9.12
CA VAL A 145 1.43 1.88 -8.71
C VAL A 145 2.95 1.90 -8.83
N ASN A 146 3.65 1.51 -7.76
CA ASN A 146 5.11 1.35 -7.84
C ASN A 146 5.45 0.39 -8.97
N PRO A 147 6.45 0.66 -9.82
CA PRO A 147 6.88 -0.30 -10.83
C PRO A 147 7.60 -1.49 -10.17
N PRO A 148 7.74 -2.64 -10.85
CA PRO A 148 8.21 -3.89 -10.25
C PRO A 148 9.53 -3.78 -9.46
N GLN A 149 10.47 -2.94 -9.89
CA GLN A 149 11.76 -2.73 -9.23
C GLN A 149 11.67 -1.96 -7.89
N TYR A 150 10.56 -1.26 -7.62
CA TYR A 150 10.32 -0.50 -6.38
C TYR A 150 9.21 -1.09 -5.50
N GLN A 151 8.45 -2.07 -6.00
CA GLN A 151 7.42 -2.76 -5.20
C GLN A 151 8.04 -3.62 -4.09
N SER A 152 7.58 -3.39 -2.87
CA SER A 152 7.92 -4.25 -1.72
C SER A 152 7.09 -5.53 -1.69
N ILE A 153 5.82 -5.47 -2.10
CA ILE A 153 4.85 -6.57 -2.07
C ILE A 153 4.30 -6.77 -3.48
N ARG A 154 4.83 -7.73 -4.23
CA ARG A 154 4.43 -7.96 -5.64
C ARG A 154 3.18 -8.84 -5.79
N ALA A 155 2.88 -9.64 -4.77
CA ALA A 155 1.85 -10.67 -4.83
C ALA A 155 0.42 -10.15 -4.53
N ILE A 156 0.30 -8.92 -4.05
CA ILE A 156 -0.98 -8.26 -3.78
C ILE A 156 -0.95 -6.91 -4.48
N TRP A 157 -1.90 -6.69 -5.38
CA TRP A 157 -1.97 -5.42 -6.10
C TRP A 157 -2.32 -4.30 -5.12
N HIS A 158 -1.62 -3.17 -5.25
CA HIS A 158 -1.94 -1.96 -4.52
C HIS A 158 -1.43 -0.74 -5.27
N CYS A 159 -2.14 0.37 -5.13
CA CYS A 159 -1.67 1.68 -5.53
C CYS A 159 -1.45 2.57 -4.30
N HIS A 160 -0.58 3.55 -4.48
CA HIS A 160 -0.29 4.61 -3.53
C HIS A 160 -1.06 5.85 -3.95
N VAL A 161 -1.74 6.49 -3.01
CA VAL A 161 -2.47 7.74 -3.20
C VAL A 161 -1.93 8.76 -2.22
N PHE A 162 -1.50 9.91 -2.74
CA PHE A 162 -1.21 11.09 -1.95
C PHE A 162 -2.37 12.06 -2.03
N VAL A 163 -2.86 12.50 -0.87
CA VAL A 163 -3.98 13.44 -0.78
C VAL A 163 -3.57 14.62 0.09
N ARG A 164 -3.66 15.84 -0.45
CA ARG A 164 -3.32 17.06 0.29
C ARG A 164 -4.51 17.53 1.10
N ASN A 165 -4.30 17.84 2.39
CA ASN A 165 -5.33 18.30 3.32
C ASN A 165 -6.56 17.36 3.34
N LEU A 166 -6.32 16.07 3.59
CA LEU A 166 -7.37 15.06 3.72
C LEU A 166 -8.35 15.46 4.84
N LYS A 167 -9.66 15.44 4.55
CA LYS A 167 -10.68 15.81 5.54
C LYS A 167 -10.84 14.72 6.60
N PRO A 168 -11.21 15.07 7.85
CA PRO A 168 -11.55 14.09 8.88
C PRO A 168 -12.72 13.18 8.54
N THR A 169 -13.57 13.58 7.58
CA THR A 169 -14.69 12.78 7.07
C THR A 169 -14.27 11.70 6.07
N ALA A 170 -12.98 11.55 5.79
CA ALA A 170 -12.49 10.52 4.88
C ALA A 170 -12.76 9.11 5.43
N LEU A 171 -13.16 8.22 4.53
CA LEU A 171 -13.50 6.84 4.79
C LEU A 171 -12.27 5.97 4.62
N VAL A 172 -11.36 6.06 5.59
CA VAL A 172 -10.13 5.26 5.66
C VAL A 172 -10.39 4.04 6.55
N ALA A 173 -10.33 2.86 5.95
CA ALA A 173 -10.57 1.59 6.62
C ALA A 173 -9.36 1.13 7.44
N LYS A 174 -9.61 0.19 8.36
CA LYS A 174 -8.58 -0.54 9.11
C LYS A 174 -8.32 -1.92 8.48
N PRO A 175 -7.18 -2.57 8.78
CA PRO A 175 -6.96 -3.94 8.36
C PRO A 175 -8.12 -4.87 8.75
N GLY A 176 -8.57 -5.71 7.83
CA GLY A 176 -9.69 -6.64 8.02
C GLY A 176 -11.08 -6.04 7.71
N GLU A 177 -11.17 -4.74 7.41
CA GLU A 177 -12.42 -4.07 6.99
C GLU A 177 -12.52 -3.97 5.46
N ALA A 178 -11.94 -4.94 4.72
CA ALA A 178 -11.99 -4.95 3.26
C ALA A 178 -13.41 -5.26 2.78
N GLU A 179 -13.82 -4.59 1.72
CA GLU A 179 -15.18 -4.68 1.17
C GLU A 179 -15.15 -5.37 -0.19
N LEU A 180 -16.18 -6.17 -0.48
CA LEU A 180 -16.33 -6.77 -1.80
C LEU A 180 -16.65 -5.68 -2.83
N TRP A 181 -15.88 -5.64 -3.91
CA TRP A 181 -16.01 -4.67 -4.99
C TRP A 181 -16.32 -5.38 -6.30
N ASN A 182 -17.53 -5.16 -6.82
CA ASN A 182 -18.03 -5.79 -8.04
C ASN A 182 -17.67 -4.97 -9.29
#